data_AF-A0A3C0XID4-F1
#
_entry.id   AF-A0A3C0XID4-F1
#
_cell.length_a   1.000
_cell.length_b   1.000
_cell.length_c   1.000
_cell.angle_alpha   90.00
_cell.angle_beta   90.00
_cell.angle_gamma   90.00
#
_symmetry.space_group_name_H-M   'P 1'
#
loop_
_entity.id
_entity.type
_entity.pdbx_description
1 polymer ?
#
loop_
_entity_poly.entity_id
_entity_poly.type
_entity_poly.pdbx_seq_one_letter_code
_entity_poly.pdbx_strand_id
1 'polypeptide(L)'
;MRGEGLLLGIAQIAIVTAGFAGLASAFRREAGSWSQWHAIRLRGLVTATLSATILSLLPLLLYAGLGDEGSAFAVASAVMAVYIGMIMVVRERQMARAHALRVRINVFLSLGFAAILVVSVANALRWASLAGFATALTIELLMAFVLFYSLLAESAASRGSP
;
A
#
# COMPACT_ATOMS: atom_id res chain seq x y z
N MET A 1 -13.24 -7.69 18.35
CA MET A 1 -11.99 -8.46 18.13
C MET A 1 -10.83 -7.73 18.83
N ARG A 2 -9.75 -8.39 19.28
CA ARG A 2 -8.61 -7.62 19.83
C ARG A 2 -7.94 -6.86 18.68
N GLY A 3 -7.53 -5.62 18.95
CA GLY A 3 -6.91 -4.77 17.93
C GLY A 3 -7.86 -4.15 16.91
N GLU A 4 -9.17 -4.29 17.08
CA GLU A 4 -10.17 -3.66 16.21
C GLU A 4 -9.97 -2.15 16.07
N GLY A 5 -9.74 -1.43 17.18
CA GLY A 5 -9.45 0.00 17.15
C GLY A 5 -8.17 0.35 16.36
N LEU A 6 -7.14 -0.50 16.41
CA LEU A 6 -5.92 -0.32 15.63
C LEU A 6 -6.19 -0.49 14.13
N LEU A 7 -6.93 -1.54 13.75
CA LEU A 7 -7.27 -1.80 12.35
C LEU A 7 -8.16 -0.70 11.76
N LEU A 8 -9.16 -0.24 12.51
CA LEU A 8 -10.00 0.89 12.12
C LEU A 8 -9.17 2.19 12.02
N GLY A 9 -8.24 2.42 12.94
CA GLY A 9 -7.31 3.55 12.88
C GLY A 9 -6.45 3.52 11.61
N ILE A 10 -5.89 2.36 11.27
CA ILE A 10 -5.16 2.15 10.00
C ILE A 10 -6.07 2.44 8.80
N ALA A 11 -7.31 1.94 8.80
CA ALA A 11 -8.29 2.19 7.74
C ALA A 11 -8.57 3.68 7.55
N GLN A 12 -8.74 4.40 8.66
CA GLN A 12 -8.99 5.84 8.67
C GLN A 12 -7.78 6.62 8.12
N ILE A 13 -6.56 6.29 8.56
CA ILE A 13 -5.35 6.93 8.03
C ILE A 13 -5.23 6.68 6.52
N ALA A 14 -5.50 5.44 6.08
CA ALA A 14 -5.44 5.06 4.68
C ALA A 14 -6.45 5.84 3.83
N ILE A 15 -7.72 5.89 4.24
CA ILE A 15 -8.77 6.58 3.47
C ILE A 15 -8.56 8.10 3.43
N VAL A 16 -8.11 8.70 4.54
CA VAL A 16 -7.77 10.13 4.60
C VAL A 16 -6.61 10.43 3.65
N THR A 17 -5.56 9.60 3.65
CA THR A 17 -4.42 9.73 2.73
C THR A 17 -4.87 9.61 1.27
N ALA A 18 -5.76 8.67 0.96
CA ALA A 18 -6.35 8.52 -0.37
C ALA A 18 -7.13 9.79 -0.80
N GLY A 19 -7.95 10.33 0.11
CA GLY A 19 -8.72 11.55 -0.11
C GLY A 19 -7.83 12.77 -0.39
N PHE A 20 -6.80 12.97 0.44
CA PHE A 20 -5.82 14.05 0.22
C PHE A 20 -5.07 13.90 -1.09
N ALA A 21 -4.66 12.68 -1.46
CA ALA A 21 -4.04 12.40 -2.75
C ALA A 21 -4.97 12.76 -3.93
N GLY A 22 -6.25 12.41 -3.82
CA GLY A 22 -7.29 12.77 -4.78
C GLY A 22 -7.44 14.29 -4.93
N LEU A 23 -7.58 15.02 -3.82
CA LEU A 23 -7.66 16.49 -3.82
C LEU A 23 -6.41 17.14 -4.40
N ALA A 24 -5.22 16.70 -3.98
CA ALA A 24 -3.95 17.19 -4.50
C ALA A 24 -3.84 16.98 -6.01
N SER A 25 -4.37 15.86 -6.53
CA SER A 25 -4.39 15.60 -7.96
C SER A 25 -5.34 16.52 -8.74
N ALA A 26 -6.51 16.84 -8.16
CA ALA A 26 -7.51 17.71 -8.78
C ALA A 26 -6.98 19.13 -8.94
N PHE A 27 -6.41 19.72 -7.87
CA PHE A 27 -5.83 21.07 -7.92
C PHE A 27 -4.63 21.19 -8.87
N ARG A 28 -3.90 20.10 -9.10
CA ARG A 28 -2.75 20.12 -10.03
C ARG A 28 -3.15 20.05 -11.50
N ARG A 29 -4.34 19.53 -11.80
CA ARG A 29 -4.85 19.42 -13.18
C ARG A 29 -5.05 20.80 -13.82
N GLU A 30 -5.25 21.83 -13.00
CA GLU A 30 -5.37 23.22 -13.42
C GLU A 30 -4.00 23.88 -13.71
N ALA A 31 -2.89 23.29 -13.24
CA ALA A 31 -1.56 23.89 -13.27
C ALA A 31 -0.59 23.33 -14.35
N GLY A 32 -1.03 22.39 -15.20
CA GLY A 32 -0.22 21.86 -16.31
C GLY A 32 -0.39 20.37 -16.59
N SER A 33 0.20 19.88 -17.69
CA SER A 33 0.09 18.48 -18.14
C SER A 33 0.88 17.51 -17.23
N TRP A 34 0.26 16.39 -16.86
CA TRP A 34 0.90 15.34 -16.06
C TRP A 34 1.96 14.60 -16.87
N SER A 35 3.17 14.44 -16.34
CA SER A 35 4.08 13.42 -16.87
C SER A 35 3.50 12.03 -16.56
N GLN A 36 3.73 11.05 -17.45
CA GLN A 36 3.25 9.68 -17.26
C GLN A 36 3.71 9.07 -15.91
N TRP A 37 4.88 9.48 -15.42
CA TRP A 37 5.40 9.07 -14.12
C TRP A 37 4.57 9.55 -12.93
N HIS A 38 4.05 10.78 -12.98
CA HIS A 38 3.15 11.27 -11.93
C HIS A 38 1.86 10.44 -11.90
N ALA A 39 1.30 10.12 -13.07
CA ALA A 39 0.07 9.32 -13.17
C ALA A 39 0.25 7.91 -12.57
N ILE A 40 1.38 7.27 -12.88
CA ILE A 40 1.72 5.94 -12.33
C ILE A 40 1.87 6.00 -10.80
N ARG A 41 2.55 7.02 -10.27
CA ARG A 41 2.75 7.17 -8.81
C ARG A 41 1.45 7.50 -8.07
N LEU A 42 0.63 8.40 -8.60
CA LEU A 42 -0.69 8.68 -8.00
C LEU A 42 -1.55 7.41 -8.01
N ARG A 43 -1.60 6.68 -9.13
CA ARG A 43 -2.34 5.42 -9.20
C ARG A 43 -1.81 4.42 -8.18
N GLY A 44 -0.48 4.31 -8.04
CA GLY A 44 0.15 3.44 -7.05
C GLY A 44 -0.21 3.84 -5.62
N LEU A 45 -0.20 5.14 -5.31
CA LEU A 45 -0.58 5.70 -4.02
C LEU A 45 -2.04 5.38 -3.68
N VAL A 46 -2.97 5.72 -4.58
CA VAL A 46 -4.41 5.47 -4.39
C VAL A 46 -4.70 3.98 -4.26
N THR A 47 -4.02 3.15 -5.06
CA THR A 47 -4.18 1.70 -4.97
C THR A 47 -3.70 1.20 -3.60
N ALA A 48 -2.51 1.59 -3.15
CA ALA A 48 -1.95 1.16 -1.86
C ALA A 48 -2.82 1.61 -0.67
N THR A 49 -3.33 2.84 -0.69
CA THR A 49 -4.19 3.31 0.40
C THR A 49 -5.56 2.62 0.40
N LEU A 50 -6.19 2.44 -0.75
CA LEU A 50 -7.46 1.70 -0.82
C LEU A 50 -7.28 0.23 -0.43
N SER A 51 -6.18 -0.40 -0.83
CA SER A 51 -5.85 -1.77 -0.41
C SER A 51 -5.63 -1.86 1.09
N ALA A 52 -4.86 -0.95 1.68
CA ALA A 52 -4.67 -0.89 3.13
C ALA A 52 -6.00 -0.71 3.88
N THR A 53 -6.93 0.12 3.37
CA THR A 53 -8.28 0.27 3.93
C THR A 53 -9.09 -1.02 3.85
N ILE A 54 -9.11 -1.68 2.69
CA ILE A 54 -9.90 -2.91 2.51
C ILE A 54 -9.31 -4.05 3.36
N LEU A 55 -7.99 -4.21 3.33
CA LEU A 55 -7.28 -5.25 4.05
C LEU A 55 -7.36 -5.04 5.58
N SER A 56 -7.37 -3.81 6.08
CA SER A 56 -7.53 -3.57 7.52
C SER A 56 -8.93 -3.96 8.03
N LEU A 57 -9.96 -3.84 7.19
CA LEU A 57 -11.32 -4.27 7.53
C LEU A 57 -11.53 -5.79 7.39
N LEU A 58 -10.69 -6.46 6.58
CA LEU A 58 -10.86 -7.87 6.23
C LEU A 58 -10.89 -8.82 7.45
N PRO A 59 -9.96 -8.74 8.44
CA PRO A 59 -10.02 -9.58 9.63
C PRO A 59 -11.31 -9.40 10.43
N LEU A 60 -11.90 -8.20 10.46
CA LEU A 60 -13.15 -7.93 11.19
C LEU A 60 -14.32 -8.67 10.55
N LEU A 61 -14.41 -8.63 9.22
CA LEU A 61 -15.41 -9.36 8.45
C LEU A 61 -15.23 -10.87 8.58
N LEU A 62 -13.99 -11.36 8.50
CA LEU A 62 -13.67 -12.77 8.66
C LEU A 62 -13.96 -13.26 10.07
N TYR A 63 -13.67 -12.47 11.10
CA TYR A 63 -13.99 -12.78 12.48
C TYR A 63 -15.50 -12.91 12.71
N ALA A 64 -16.31 -12.03 12.08
CA ALA A 64 -17.76 -12.11 12.15
C ALA A 64 -18.33 -13.42 11.56
N GLY A 65 -17.66 -14.00 10.55
CA GLY A 65 -18.07 -15.27 9.93
C GLY A 65 -17.46 -16.52 10.56
N LEU A 66 -16.20 -16.46 10.99
CA LEU A 66 -15.46 -17.62 11.51
C LEU A 66 -15.60 -17.79 13.02
N GLY A 67 -15.84 -16.70 13.76
CA GLY A 67 -15.88 -16.69 15.22
C GLY A 67 -14.52 -16.92 15.91
N ASP A 68 -13.45 -17.15 15.14
CA ASP A 68 -12.09 -17.38 15.63
C ASP A 68 -11.12 -16.29 15.15
N GLU A 69 -10.47 -15.65 16.11
CA GLU A 69 -9.57 -14.51 15.86
C GLU A 69 -8.29 -14.95 15.14
N GLY A 70 -7.71 -16.09 15.53
CA GLY A 70 -6.51 -16.62 14.88
C GLY A 70 -6.76 -16.93 13.41
N SER A 71 -7.84 -17.66 13.11
CA SER A 71 -8.25 -18.00 11.75
C SER A 71 -8.54 -16.75 10.91
N ALA A 72 -9.20 -15.73 11.48
CA ALA A 72 -9.45 -14.47 10.78
C ALA A 72 -8.13 -13.78 10.36
N PHE A 73 -7.14 -13.70 11.25
CA PHE A 73 -5.83 -13.13 10.92
C PHE A 73 -5.02 -13.99 9.96
N ALA A 74 -5.06 -15.32 10.10
CA ALA A 74 -4.35 -16.24 9.20
C ALA A 74 -4.88 -16.12 7.78
N VAL A 75 -6.21 -16.14 7.60
CA VAL A 75 -6.86 -15.99 6.29
C VAL A 75 -6.64 -14.59 5.72
N ALA A 76 -6.80 -13.52 6.51
CA ALA A 76 -6.52 -12.16 6.04
C ALA A 76 -5.05 -11.99 5.60
N SER A 77 -4.12 -12.60 6.34
CA SER A 77 -2.69 -12.59 6.00
C SER A 77 -2.40 -13.39 4.73
N ALA A 78 -3.08 -14.51 4.52
CA ALA A 78 -2.97 -15.29 3.28
C ALA A 78 -3.50 -14.49 2.08
N VAL A 79 -4.65 -13.82 2.21
CA VAL A 79 -5.20 -12.94 1.17
C VAL A 79 -4.23 -11.81 0.85
N MET A 80 -3.66 -11.18 1.87
CA MET A 80 -2.65 -10.12 1.69
C MET A 80 -1.39 -10.65 0.99
N ALA A 81 -0.88 -11.81 1.38
CA ALA A 81 0.28 -12.43 0.73
C ALA A 81 0.02 -12.72 -0.76
N VAL A 82 -1.14 -13.27 -1.09
CA VAL A 82 -1.54 -13.54 -2.48
C VAL A 82 -1.65 -12.23 -3.27
N TYR A 83 -2.32 -11.23 -2.71
CA TYR A 83 -2.48 -9.91 -3.34
C TYR A 83 -1.13 -9.25 -3.66
N ILE A 84 -0.23 -9.19 -2.67
CA ILE A 84 1.09 -8.58 -2.82
C ILE A 84 1.96 -9.39 -3.78
N GLY A 85 1.90 -10.72 -3.73
CA GLY A 85 2.56 -11.61 -4.68
C GLY A 85 2.12 -11.33 -6.13
N MET A 86 0.82 -11.14 -6.36
CA MET A 86 0.31 -10.76 -7.69
C MET A 86 0.85 -9.40 -8.15
N ILE A 87 0.88 -8.39 -7.26
CA ILE A 87 1.45 -7.08 -7.60
C ILE A 87 2.93 -7.19 -7.98
N MET A 88 3.71 -7.95 -7.20
CA MET A 88 5.14 -8.15 -7.49
C MET A 88 5.33 -8.79 -8.87
N VAL A 89 4.60 -9.86 -9.18
CA VAL A 89 4.70 -10.54 -10.49
C VAL A 89 4.32 -9.60 -11.64
N VAL A 90 3.24 -8.82 -11.49
CA VAL A 90 2.83 -7.85 -12.53
C VAL A 90 3.87 -6.76 -12.71
N ARG A 91 4.42 -6.21 -11.62
CA ARG A 91 5.45 -5.16 -11.66
C ARG A 91 6.75 -5.66 -12.28
N GLU A 92 7.24 -6.82 -11.87
CA GLU A 92 8.45 -7.43 -12.44
C GLU A 92 8.29 -7.66 -13.96
N ARG A 93 7.13 -8.16 -14.41
CA ARG A 93 6.83 -8.33 -15.83
C ARG A 93 6.80 -7.00 -16.59
N GLN A 94 6.26 -5.94 -15.98
CA GLN A 94 6.24 -4.60 -16.59
C GLN A 94 7.66 -4.02 -16.69
N MET A 95 8.49 -4.18 -15.66
CA MET A 95 9.88 -3.70 -15.67
C MET A 95 10.75 -4.45 -16.67
N ALA A 96 10.61 -5.78 -16.76
CA ALA A 96 11.32 -6.59 -17.72
C ALA A 96 11.02 -6.17 -19.17
N ARG A 97 9.78 -5.78 -19.47
CA ARG A 97 9.38 -5.27 -20.80
C ARG A 97 9.87 -3.86 -21.08
N ALA A 98 10.02 -3.03 -20.05
CA ALA A 98 10.36 -1.62 -20.23
C ALA A 98 11.86 -1.35 -20.34
N HIS A 99 12.75 -2.35 -20.13
CA HIS A 99 14.22 -2.18 -20.00
C HIS A 99 14.65 -1.01 -19.09
N ALA A 100 13.74 -0.55 -18.22
CA ALA A 100 13.90 0.67 -17.44
C ALA A 100 14.71 0.33 -16.18
N LEU A 101 16.03 0.37 -16.33
CA LEU A 101 16.97 0.16 -15.24
C LEU A 101 16.78 1.24 -14.15
N ARG A 102 16.49 0.77 -12.94
CA ARG A 102 17.01 1.29 -11.66
C ARG A 102 16.85 2.78 -11.37
N VAL A 103 15.62 3.20 -11.12
CA VAL A 103 15.39 4.36 -10.23
C VAL A 103 15.40 3.85 -8.79
N ARG A 104 16.15 4.50 -7.88
CA ARG A 104 16.25 4.11 -6.44
C ARG A 104 14.89 3.84 -5.79
N ILE A 105 13.86 4.59 -6.20
CA ILE A 105 12.49 4.42 -5.71
C ILE A 105 11.90 3.05 -6.03
N ASN A 106 12.25 2.43 -7.17
CA ASN A 106 11.75 1.11 -7.54
C ASN A 106 12.35 0.02 -6.65
N VAL A 107 13.65 0.13 -6.31
CA VAL A 107 14.30 -0.81 -5.39
C VAL A 107 13.65 -0.73 -4.00
N PHE A 108 13.42 0.48 -3.50
CA PHE A 108 12.74 0.68 -2.22
C PHE A 108 11.33 0.06 -2.22
N LEU A 109 10.55 0.29 -3.29
CA LEU A 109 9.21 -0.28 -3.41
C LEU A 109 9.24 -1.81 -3.48
N SER A 110 10.16 -2.40 -4.26
CA SER A 110 10.29 -3.86 -4.35
C SER A 110 10.69 -4.48 -3.02
N LEU A 111 11.61 -3.86 -2.28
CA LEU A 111 11.97 -4.29 -0.92
C LEU A 111 10.80 -4.19 0.05
N GLY A 112 10.01 -3.12 -0.03
CA GLY A 112 8.79 -2.96 0.77
C GLY A 112 7.76 -4.07 0.49
N PHE A 113 7.48 -4.37 -0.78
CA PHE A 113 6.59 -5.48 -1.13
C PHE A 113 7.12 -6.85 -0.69
N ALA A 114 8.42 -7.08 -0.82
CA ALA A 114 9.04 -8.32 -0.34
C ALA A 114 8.91 -8.46 1.18
N ALA A 115 9.12 -7.37 1.94
CA ALA A 115 8.94 -7.37 3.39
C ALA A 115 7.49 -7.67 3.79
N ILE A 116 6.52 -7.03 3.13
CA ILE A 116 5.10 -7.30 3.34
C ILE A 116 4.80 -8.78 3.08
N LEU A 117 5.23 -9.31 1.93
CA LEU A 117 5.00 -10.70 1.55
C LEU A 117 5.56 -11.68 2.59
N VAL A 118 6.80 -11.49 3.02
CA VAL A 118 7.44 -12.35 4.03
C VAL A 118 6.68 -12.32 5.35
N VAL A 119 6.31 -11.11 5.84
CA VAL A 119 5.55 -10.96 7.09
C VAL A 119 4.17 -11.60 6.97
N SER A 120 3.45 -11.36 5.87
CA SER A 120 2.12 -11.92 5.64
C SER A 120 2.14 -13.45 5.54
N VAL A 121 3.12 -14.04 4.84
CA VAL A 121 3.28 -15.50 4.77
C VAL A 121 3.63 -16.09 6.13
N ALA A 122 4.58 -15.49 6.84
CA ALA A 122 4.96 -15.96 8.17
C ALA A 122 3.80 -15.86 9.17
N ASN A 123 3.02 -14.78 9.10
CA ASN A 123 1.83 -14.62 9.95
C ASN A 123 0.72 -15.60 9.58
N ALA A 124 0.50 -15.87 8.29
CA ALA A 124 -0.50 -16.84 7.85
C ALA A 124 -0.17 -18.28 8.28
N LEU A 125 1.12 -18.66 8.28
CA LEU A 125 1.55 -20.04 8.52
C LEU A 125 1.90 -20.37 9.97
N ARG A 126 2.40 -19.40 10.76
CA ARG A 126 2.88 -19.67 12.13
C ARG A 126 2.17 -18.88 13.22
N TRP A 127 2.00 -17.58 13.03
CA TRP A 127 1.66 -16.71 14.17
C TRP A 127 0.17 -16.42 14.29
N ALA A 128 -0.57 -16.36 13.18
CA ALA A 128 -1.98 -16.03 13.13
C ALA A 128 -2.32 -14.81 14.01
N SER A 129 -1.42 -13.81 14.04
CA SER A 129 -1.40 -12.77 15.06
C SER A 129 -1.83 -11.42 14.51
N LEU A 130 -2.46 -10.62 15.38
CA LEU A 130 -2.72 -9.20 15.14
C LEU A 130 -1.44 -8.43 14.80
N ALA A 131 -0.36 -8.67 15.57
CA ALA A 131 0.87 -7.90 15.45
C ALA A 131 1.50 -8.09 14.06
N GLY A 132 1.63 -9.34 13.60
CA GLY A 132 2.17 -9.64 12.28
C GLY A 132 1.33 -9.02 11.15
N PHE A 133 0.00 -9.08 11.26
CA PHE A 133 -0.88 -8.46 10.27
C PHE A 133 -0.79 -6.93 10.28
N ALA A 134 -0.80 -6.31 11.46
CA ALA A 134 -0.66 -4.86 11.61
C ALA A 134 0.69 -4.34 11.11
N THR A 135 1.78 -5.10 11.32
CA THR A 135 3.09 -4.77 10.76
C THR A 135 3.05 -4.73 9.23
N ALA A 136 2.45 -5.74 8.59
CA ALA A 136 2.32 -5.76 7.13
C ALA A 136 1.54 -4.54 6.60
N LEU A 137 0.41 -4.21 7.23
CA LEU A 137 -0.38 -3.01 6.89
C LEU A 137 0.38 -1.70 7.10
N THR A 138 1.18 -1.63 8.17
CA THR A 138 1.97 -0.42 8.48
C THR A 138 3.06 -0.20 7.43
N ILE A 139 3.70 -1.27 6.96
CA ILE A 139 4.68 -1.19 5.86
C ILE A 139 3.99 -0.74 4.57
N GLU A 140 2.81 -1.27 4.26
CA GLU A 140 2.01 -0.85 3.09
C GLU A 140 1.66 0.65 3.15
N LEU A 141 1.21 1.13 4.32
CA LEU A 141 0.97 2.56 4.55
C LEU A 141 2.24 3.40 4.41
N LEU A 142 3.37 2.95 4.96
CA LEU A 142 4.63 3.67 4.83
C LEU A 142 5.04 3.82 3.36
N MET A 143 4.84 2.77 2.55
CA MET A 143 5.08 2.83 1.11
C MET A 143 4.17 3.84 0.42
N ALA A 144 2.89 3.90 0.80
CA ALA A 144 1.97 4.93 0.33
C ALA A 144 2.48 6.34 0.69
N PHE A 145 2.90 6.58 1.93
CA PHE A 145 3.46 7.87 2.33
C PHE A 145 4.71 8.25 1.55
N VAL A 146 5.61 7.31 1.26
CA VAL A 146 6.80 7.56 0.43
C VAL A 146 6.40 7.96 -0.99
N LEU A 147 5.41 7.30 -1.59
CA LEU A 147 4.88 7.68 -2.90
C LEU A 147 4.29 9.09 -2.88
N PHE A 148 3.50 9.41 -1.85
CA PHE A 148 2.92 10.74 -1.69
C PHE A 148 3.99 11.83 -1.52
N TYR A 149 4.98 11.61 -0.65
CA TYR A 149 6.07 12.56 -0.44
C TYR A 149 6.89 12.77 -1.71
N SER A 150 7.15 11.70 -2.48
CA SER A 150 7.86 11.81 -3.75
C SER A 150 7.10 12.66 -4.77
N LEU A 151 5.77 12.60 -4.78
CA LEU A 151 4.92 13.44 -5.63
C LEU A 151 4.98 14.91 -5.20
N LEU A 152 4.98 15.18 -3.89
CA LEU A 152 5.08 16.55 -3.36
C LEU A 152 6.46 17.16 -3.62
N ALA A 153 7.54 16.41 -3.40
CA ALA A 153 8.90 16.89 -3.60
C ALA A 153 9.17 17.29 -5.06
N GLU A 154 8.71 16.49 -6.03
CA GLU A 154 8.80 16.84 -7.46
C GLU A 154 7.94 18.06 -7.81
N SER A 155 6.80 18.23 -7.14
CA SER A 155 5.93 19.39 -7.32
C SER A 155 6.55 20.70 -6.83
N ALA A 156 7.34 20.64 -5.77
CA ALA A 156 8.07 21.81 -5.27
C ALA A 156 9.24 22.16 -6.19
N ALA A 157 9.97 21.15 -6.68
CA ALA A 157 11.11 21.36 -7.58
C ALA A 157 10.71 22.03 -8.91
N SER A 158 9.55 21.67 -9.48
CA SER A 158 9.07 22.28 -10.75
C SER A 158 8.62 23.74 -10.63
N ARG A 159 8.39 24.26 -9.41
CA ARG A 159 8.02 25.66 -9.17
C ARG A 159 9.22 26.58 -8.93
N GLY A 160 10.42 26.01 -8.77
CA GLY A 160 11.66 26.74 -8.44
C GLY A 160 12.62 26.97 -9.61
N SER A 161 12.26 26.56 -10.83
CA SER A 161 13.04 26.87 -12.04
C SER A 161 12.56 28.19 -12.65
N PRO A 162 13.40 29.26 -12.63
CA PRO A 162 13.07 30.58 -13.17
C PRO A 162 12.90 30.58 -14.69
#